data_AF-A0A973TCU3-F1
#
_entry.id   AF-A0A973TCU3-F1
#
_cell.length_a   1.000
_cell.length_b   1.000
_cell.length_c   1.000
_cell.angle_alpha   90.00
_cell.angle_beta   90.00
_cell.angle_gamma   90.00
#
_symmetry.space_group_name_H-M   'P 1'
#
loop_
_entity.id
_entity.type
_entity.pdbx_description
1 polymer ?
#
loop_
_entity_poly.entity_id
_entity_poly.type
_entity_poly.pdbx_seq_one_letter_code
_entity_poly.pdbx_strand_id
1 'polypeptide(L)'
;MTDTRYLVHGVFWDGPPPSSGAGASSGGDDGGAPVLRLQSPDGDFRQPALQAGARLGFEVVEPGRSCLGHVVVHSSRRRDHILCAAGAPAAKGKQCERCFMLDESRLMHDFHRGGRVTPGLRDYLMQEHWLYVATFAGGATKVGTASGPRKWNRLAEQGAVAARYVARAQDGRVVRILEDLVTADVGLTQQVRSAAKAEALLQPLPARQLDAINLRAAAEARTLLARAAVDGFEDVEEPWVRPAHAAALYAGGARHAYPHPLDSGRHG
;
A
#
# COMPACT_ATOMS: atom_id res chain seq x y z
N MET A 1 -9.05 -29.51 13.07
CA MET A 1 -8.67 -28.09 12.88
C MET A 1 -7.41 -27.89 13.70
N THR A 2 -6.36 -27.27 13.15
CA THR A 2 -5.13 -27.01 13.91
C THR A 2 -5.41 -25.90 14.93
N ASP A 3 -5.12 -26.12 16.21
CA ASP A 3 -5.27 -25.12 17.30
C ASP A 3 -4.33 -23.91 17.17
N THR A 4 -3.51 -23.87 16.12
CA THR A 4 -2.57 -22.79 15.86
C THR A 4 -3.31 -21.49 15.57
N ARG A 5 -3.12 -20.52 16.46
CA ARG A 5 -3.59 -19.13 16.28
C ARG A 5 -2.58 -18.36 15.45
N TYR A 6 -3.08 -17.51 14.55
CA TYR A 6 -2.23 -16.67 13.70
C TYR A 6 -2.57 -15.20 13.87
N LEU A 7 -1.54 -14.35 13.82
CA LEU A 7 -1.71 -12.91 13.69
C LEU A 7 -1.91 -12.53 12.23
N VAL A 8 -2.96 -11.76 11.94
CA VAL A 8 -3.26 -11.30 10.57
C VAL A 8 -2.52 -9.99 10.29
N HIS A 9 -1.54 -10.02 9.38
CA HIS A 9 -0.82 -8.82 8.96
C HIS A 9 -1.60 -8.01 7.92
N GLY A 10 -2.30 -8.70 7.02
CA GLY A 10 -3.08 -8.12 5.94
C GLY A 10 -2.74 -8.75 4.59
N VAL A 11 -3.18 -8.10 3.51
CA VAL A 11 -2.93 -8.55 2.14
C VAL A 11 -1.62 -7.95 1.61
N PHE A 12 -0.80 -8.79 1.01
CA PHE A 12 0.47 -8.45 0.37
C PHE A 12 0.47 -8.99 -1.06
N TRP A 13 1.42 -8.52 -1.85
CA TRP A 13 1.67 -9.06 -3.18
C TRP A 13 3.01 -9.81 -3.19
N ASP A 14 3.00 -11.07 -3.64
CA ASP A 14 4.12 -12.02 -3.47
C ASP A 14 5.09 -12.10 -4.66
N GLY A 15 4.76 -11.48 -5.80
CA GLY A 15 5.62 -11.45 -6.99
C GLY A 15 6.43 -10.16 -7.17
N PRO A 16 7.49 -10.22 -8.01
CA PRO A 16 8.15 -9.03 -8.50
C PRO A 16 7.16 -8.20 -9.34
N PRO A 17 7.32 -6.87 -9.41
CA PRO A 17 6.46 -6.04 -10.25
C PRO A 17 6.55 -6.48 -11.72
N PRO A 18 5.46 -6.33 -12.51
CA PRO A 18 5.49 -6.71 -13.92
C PRO A 18 6.58 -5.92 -14.66
N SER A 19 7.36 -6.60 -15.50
CA SER A 19 8.38 -5.93 -16.31
C SER A 19 7.72 -4.96 -17.27
N SER A 20 8.12 -3.69 -17.24
CA SER A 20 7.71 -2.68 -18.22
C SER A 20 8.42 -2.93 -19.56
N GLY A 21 8.04 -3.99 -20.27
CA GLY A 21 8.55 -4.35 -21.58
C GLY A 21 7.38 -4.58 -22.55
N ALA A 22 7.39 -3.88 -23.68
CA ALA A 22 6.41 -4.02 -24.73
C ALA A 22 6.33 -5.48 -25.21
N GLY A 23 5.15 -6.08 -25.06
CA GLY A 23 4.90 -7.47 -25.48
C GLY A 23 3.91 -8.13 -24.55
N ALA A 24 2.63 -7.78 -24.67
CA ALA A 24 1.55 -8.58 -24.12
C ALA A 24 1.45 -9.91 -24.90
N SER A 25 2.42 -10.81 -24.70
CA SER A 25 2.29 -12.21 -25.10
C SER A 25 1.42 -12.91 -24.07
N SER A 26 0.36 -13.54 -24.57
CA SER A 26 -0.61 -14.38 -23.87
C SER A 26 -0.01 -15.19 -22.71
N GLY A 27 -0.40 -14.83 -21.48
CA GLY A 27 0.08 -15.43 -20.22
C GLY A 27 0.71 -14.42 -19.27
N GLY A 28 0.12 -13.21 -19.17
CA GLY A 28 0.73 -12.04 -18.55
C GLY A 28 1.17 -12.25 -17.11
N ASP A 29 2.46 -12.04 -16.86
CA ASP A 29 3.07 -11.90 -15.55
C ASP A 29 2.44 -10.68 -14.87
N ASP A 30 1.50 -10.91 -13.94
CA ASP A 30 0.61 -9.91 -13.33
C ASP A 30 1.22 -9.24 -12.10
N GLY A 31 2.54 -9.35 -11.95
CA GLY A 31 3.26 -8.86 -10.80
C GLY A 31 3.18 -9.78 -9.58
N GLY A 32 2.64 -11.00 -9.73
CA GLY A 32 2.38 -11.96 -8.64
C GLY A 32 0.92 -12.01 -8.22
N ALA A 33 0.63 -12.73 -7.13
CA ALA A 33 -0.71 -12.90 -6.58
C ALA A 33 -0.89 -12.15 -5.26
N PRO A 34 -2.14 -11.74 -4.92
CA PRO A 34 -2.44 -11.32 -3.57
C PRO A 34 -2.34 -12.51 -2.63
N VAL A 35 -1.71 -12.30 -1.48
CA VAL A 35 -1.61 -13.29 -0.39
C VAL A 35 -2.07 -12.68 0.92
N LEU A 36 -2.77 -13.45 1.74
CA LEU A 36 -3.04 -13.06 3.13
C LEU A 36 -1.83 -13.45 3.97
N ARG A 37 -1.11 -12.48 4.51
CA ARG A 37 0.02 -12.77 5.40
C ARG A 37 -0.47 -13.02 6.81
N LEU A 38 -0.19 -14.22 7.30
CA LEU A 38 -0.45 -14.73 8.63
C LEU A 38 0.89 -14.99 9.33
N GLN A 39 1.00 -14.67 10.61
CA GLN A 39 2.20 -14.95 11.40
C GLN A 39 1.87 -15.93 12.52
N SER A 40 2.64 -17.01 12.61
CA SER A 40 2.52 -18.00 13.70
C SER A 40 3.08 -17.44 15.01
N PRO A 41 2.78 -18.08 16.16
CA PRO A 41 3.40 -17.73 17.44
C PRO A 41 4.92 -17.89 17.44
N ASP A 42 5.45 -18.79 16.62
CA ASP A 42 6.89 -19.02 16.45
C ASP A 42 7.58 -17.97 15.57
N GLY A 43 6.79 -17.05 14.99
CA GLY A 43 7.27 -15.93 14.18
C GLY A 43 7.26 -16.16 12.68
N ASP A 44 7.04 -17.40 12.24
CA ASP A 44 7.00 -17.77 10.82
C ASP A 44 5.80 -17.18 10.09
N PHE A 45 6.02 -16.83 8.82
CA PHE A 45 4.95 -16.34 7.95
C PHE A 45 4.32 -17.46 7.13
N ARG A 46 2.98 -17.49 7.12
CA ARG A 46 2.18 -18.20 6.13
C ARG A 46 1.51 -17.19 5.21
N GLN A 47 1.50 -17.49 3.92
CA GLN A 47 0.97 -16.58 2.90
C GLN A 47 -0.01 -17.33 1.97
N PRO A 48 -1.17 -17.79 2.47
CA PRO A 48 -2.20 -18.35 1.60
C PRO A 48 -2.58 -17.39 0.48
N ALA A 49 -2.61 -17.90 -0.75
CA ALA A 49 -2.98 -17.15 -1.94
C ALA A 49 -4.47 -16.80 -1.97
N LEU A 50 -4.79 -15.60 -2.44
CA LEU A 50 -6.13 -15.05 -2.56
C LEU A 50 -6.57 -14.98 -4.03
N GLN A 51 -6.31 -16.06 -4.78
CA GLN A 51 -6.65 -16.15 -6.19
C GLN A 51 -8.17 -16.15 -6.41
N ALA A 52 -8.60 -15.72 -7.60
CA ALA A 52 -10.01 -15.74 -7.96
C ALA A 52 -10.53 -17.19 -7.90
N GLY A 53 -11.69 -17.38 -7.26
CA GLY A 53 -12.27 -18.72 -7.04
C GLY A 53 -11.73 -19.48 -5.83
N ALA A 54 -10.67 -18.99 -5.17
CA ALA A 54 -10.22 -19.57 -3.90
C ALA A 54 -11.27 -19.35 -2.79
N ARG A 55 -11.39 -20.34 -1.90
CA ARG A 55 -12.22 -20.23 -0.70
C ARG A 55 -11.32 -19.95 0.50
N LEU A 56 -11.63 -18.89 1.23
CA LEU A 56 -10.96 -18.53 2.47
C LEU A 56 -11.95 -18.63 3.62
N GLY A 57 -11.73 -19.60 4.50
CA GLY A 57 -12.43 -19.70 5.77
C GLY A 57 -11.50 -19.33 6.92
N PHE A 58 -11.99 -18.58 7.91
CA PHE A 58 -11.25 -18.25 9.12
C PHE A 58 -12.18 -18.07 10.32
N GLU A 59 -11.62 -18.20 11.52
CA GLU A 59 -12.29 -17.96 12.79
C GLU A 59 -11.51 -16.90 13.57
N VAL A 60 -12.20 -15.86 14.04
CA VAL A 60 -11.64 -14.88 14.95
C VAL A 60 -11.74 -15.44 16.36
N VAL A 61 -10.64 -16.04 16.81
CA VAL A 61 -10.54 -16.72 18.11
C VAL A 61 -10.50 -15.78 19.31
N GLU A 62 -10.07 -14.53 19.10
CA GLU A 62 -9.99 -13.51 20.14
C GLU A 62 -10.37 -12.16 19.53
N PRO A 63 -11.42 -11.48 20.05
CA PRO A 63 -11.82 -10.18 19.55
C PRO A 63 -10.79 -9.11 19.88
N GLY A 64 -10.69 -8.10 19.02
CA GLY A 64 -9.72 -7.02 19.16
C GLY A 64 -8.48 -7.21 18.28
N ARG A 65 -7.46 -6.39 18.53
CA ARG A 65 -6.22 -6.41 17.75
C ARG A 65 -5.04 -6.71 18.65
N SER A 66 -4.25 -7.71 18.28
CA SER A 66 -2.97 -7.98 18.93
C SER A 66 -1.84 -7.23 18.23
N CYS A 67 -0.81 -6.87 18.99
CA CYS A 67 0.37 -6.22 18.47
C CYS A 67 1.09 -7.15 17.50
N LEU A 68 1.31 -6.67 16.27
CA LEU A 68 2.06 -7.45 15.27
C LEU A 68 3.55 -7.48 15.56
N GLY A 69 4.11 -6.46 16.20
CA GLY A 69 5.55 -6.34 16.41
C GLY A 69 6.07 -5.02 15.86
N HIS A 70 7.34 -4.96 15.49
CA HIS A 70 7.98 -3.76 14.94
C HIS A 70 8.96 -4.10 13.82
N VAL A 71 9.26 -3.12 12.97
CA VAL A 71 10.22 -3.28 11.88
C VAL A 71 11.57 -2.68 12.23
N VAL A 72 12.64 -3.43 11.98
CA VAL A 72 14.04 -2.96 11.99
C VAL A 72 14.52 -2.86 10.55
N VAL A 73 15.12 -1.73 10.19
CA VAL A 73 15.58 -1.47 8.82
C VAL A 73 17.10 -1.58 8.78
N HIS A 74 17.58 -2.63 8.10
CA HIS A 74 19.02 -2.89 7.97
C HIS A 74 19.62 -2.20 6.74
N SER A 75 18.83 -2.07 5.67
CA SER A 75 19.22 -1.40 4.43
C SER A 75 17.99 -1.10 3.57
N SER A 76 18.22 -0.47 2.42
CA SER A 76 17.27 -0.31 1.32
C SER A 76 16.61 -1.62 0.86
N ARG A 77 17.31 -2.75 1.00
CA ARG A 77 16.86 -4.07 0.53
C ARG A 77 16.47 -5.03 1.64
N ARG A 78 16.91 -4.80 2.89
CA ARG A 78 16.70 -5.72 4.00
C ARG A 78 16.02 -5.05 5.18
N ARG A 79 14.90 -5.64 5.61
CA ARG A 79 14.15 -5.27 6.81
C ARG A 79 13.70 -6.54 7.49
N ASP A 80 13.76 -6.54 8.81
CA ASP A 80 13.24 -7.63 9.61
C ASP A 80 12.00 -7.17 10.35
N HIS A 81 11.00 -8.05 10.43
CA HIS A 81 9.84 -7.85 11.26
C HIS A 81 10.02 -8.66 12.55
N ILE A 82 10.09 -7.97 13.68
CA ILE A 82 10.32 -8.56 15.00
C ILE A 82 8.99 -8.71 15.72
N LEU A 83 8.61 -9.95 16.05
CA LEU A 83 7.37 -10.27 16.75
C LEU A 83 7.31 -9.57 18.12
N CYS A 84 6.10 -9.19 18.55
CA CYS A 84 5.90 -8.63 19.89
C CYS A 84 6.20 -9.69 20.95
N ALA A 85 7.33 -9.56 21.65
CA ALA A 85 7.71 -10.48 22.72
C ALA A 85 6.69 -10.58 23.88
N ALA A 86 5.87 -9.54 24.06
CA ALA A 86 4.84 -9.51 25.10
C ALA A 86 3.47 -10.02 24.62
N GLY A 87 3.27 -10.26 23.31
CA GLY A 87 1.95 -10.61 22.76
C GLY A 87 0.85 -9.60 23.10
N ALA A 88 1.21 -8.35 23.38
CA ALA A 88 0.31 -7.36 23.97
C ALA A 88 -0.80 -6.93 22.99
N PRO A 89 -1.95 -6.44 23.48
CA PRO A 89 -2.95 -5.77 22.65
C PRO A 89 -2.35 -4.58 21.87
N ALA A 90 -2.85 -4.34 20.67
CA ALA A 90 -2.49 -3.17 19.88
C ALA A 90 -3.18 -1.92 20.46
N ALA A 91 -2.38 -0.91 20.81
CA ALA A 91 -2.85 0.39 21.30
C ALA A 91 -2.94 1.43 20.17
N LYS A 92 -1.99 1.39 19.22
CA LYS A 92 -1.92 2.32 18.10
C LYS A 92 -1.80 1.57 16.79
N GLY A 93 -2.86 1.62 15.98
CA GLY A 93 -2.92 0.93 14.69
C GLY A 93 -2.88 -0.59 14.84
N LYS A 94 -1.68 -1.17 14.67
CA LYS A 94 -1.39 -2.61 14.77
C LYS A 94 -0.32 -2.93 15.83
N GLN A 95 0.04 -1.96 16.67
CA GLN A 95 1.18 -2.05 17.58
C GLN A 95 0.80 -1.65 19.01
N CYS A 96 1.42 -2.29 20.01
CA CYS A 96 1.48 -1.77 21.37
C CYS A 96 2.45 -0.59 21.44
N GLU A 97 2.41 0.18 22.53
CA GLU A 97 3.25 1.39 22.68
C GLU A 97 4.74 1.09 22.52
N ARG A 98 5.24 0.02 23.16
CA ARG A 98 6.65 -0.38 23.07
C ARG A 98 7.07 -0.69 21.64
N CYS A 99 6.31 -1.51 20.91
CA CYS A 99 6.63 -1.85 19.53
C CYS A 99 6.50 -0.63 18.61
N PHE A 100 5.52 0.24 18.84
CA PHE A 100 5.40 1.50 18.11
C PHE A 100 6.66 2.37 18.28
N MET A 101 7.23 2.47 19.48
CA MET A 101 8.44 3.26 19.71
C MET A 101 9.69 2.66 19.06
N LEU A 102 9.81 1.33 19.07
CA LEU A 102 10.91 0.56 18.48
C LEU A 102 10.84 0.48 16.94
N ASP A 103 9.67 0.73 16.35
CA ASP A 103 9.49 0.62 14.91
C ASP A 103 10.26 1.73 14.18
N GLU A 104 11.31 1.36 13.45
CA GLU A 104 12.13 2.32 12.71
C GLU A 104 11.36 2.92 11.53
N SER A 105 10.43 2.16 10.93
CA SER A 105 9.69 2.61 9.75
C SER A 105 8.80 3.82 10.01
N ARG A 106 8.41 4.06 11.28
CA ARG A 106 7.65 5.26 11.66
C ARG A 106 8.39 6.56 11.34
N LEU A 107 9.72 6.53 11.35
CA LEU A 107 10.56 7.71 11.11
C LEU A 107 10.61 8.11 9.62
N MET A 108 10.16 7.23 8.71
CA MET A 108 10.13 7.52 7.27
C MET A 108 9.26 8.71 6.89
N HIS A 109 8.20 8.97 7.67
CA HIS A 109 7.24 10.03 7.37
C HIS A 109 7.80 11.43 7.69
N ASP A 110 8.55 11.57 8.78
CA ASP A 110 9.04 12.86 9.27
C ASP A 110 10.51 13.14 8.91
N PHE A 111 11.16 12.26 8.14
CA PHE A 111 12.58 12.42 7.76
C PHE A 111 12.87 13.77 7.09
N HIS A 112 11.95 14.24 6.24
CA HIS A 112 12.09 15.53 5.57
C HIS A 112 12.07 16.75 6.52
N ARG A 113 11.63 16.55 7.78
CA ARG A 113 11.56 17.57 8.84
C ARG A 113 12.79 17.58 9.76
N GLY A 114 13.86 16.87 9.38
CA GLY A 114 15.14 16.88 10.11
C GLY A 114 15.28 15.81 11.21
N GLY A 115 14.39 14.81 11.24
CA GLY A 115 14.47 13.70 12.19
C GLY A 115 15.75 12.86 12.01
N ARG A 116 16.38 12.47 13.13
CA ARG A 116 17.47 11.48 13.11
C ARG A 116 16.90 10.10 12.78
N VAL A 117 17.58 9.37 11.91
CA VAL A 117 17.23 8.02 11.47
C VAL A 117 18.41 7.06 11.68
N THR A 118 18.13 5.78 11.82
CA THR A 118 19.15 4.73 11.91
C THR A 118 19.92 4.61 10.59
N PRO A 119 21.16 4.07 10.59
CA PRO A 119 21.95 3.93 9.36
C PRO A 119 21.25 3.11 8.26
N GLY A 120 20.61 2.00 8.63
CA GLY A 120 19.89 1.18 7.65
C GLY A 120 18.63 1.86 7.12
N LEU A 121 17.91 2.61 7.96
CA LEU A 121 16.81 3.45 7.51
C LEU A 121 17.28 4.59 6.60
N ARG A 122 18.43 5.20 6.89
CA ARG A 122 19.05 6.21 6.02
C ARG A 122 19.34 5.62 4.65
N ASP A 123 19.98 4.44 4.58
CA ASP A 123 20.22 3.76 3.30
C ASP A 123 18.92 3.53 2.53
N TYR A 124 17.85 3.09 3.21
CA TYR A 124 16.52 2.99 2.60
C TYR A 124 15.99 4.33 2.08
N LEU A 125 16.15 5.42 2.82
CA LEU A 125 15.62 6.74 2.44
C LEU A 125 16.45 7.43 1.36
N MET A 126 17.73 7.06 1.18
CA MET A 126 18.59 7.64 0.14
C MET A 126 18.46 6.96 -1.22
N GLN A 127 17.64 5.91 -1.33
CA GLN A 127 17.32 5.30 -2.62
C GLN A 127 16.28 6.15 -3.37
N GLU A 128 16.10 5.92 -4.67
CA GLU A 128 15.05 6.64 -5.41
C GLU A 128 13.63 6.36 -4.90
N HIS A 129 12.81 7.39 -4.95
CA HIS A 129 11.41 7.34 -4.57
C HIS A 129 10.52 7.96 -5.65
N TRP A 130 9.30 7.46 -5.71
CA TRP A 130 8.32 7.80 -6.74
C TRP A 130 7.13 8.49 -6.09
N LEU A 131 6.74 9.64 -6.64
CA LEU A 131 5.50 10.32 -6.33
C LEU A 131 4.42 9.83 -7.30
N TYR A 132 3.25 9.51 -6.77
CA TYR A 132 2.13 9.02 -7.56
C TYR A 132 0.82 9.69 -7.16
N VAL A 133 -0.12 9.71 -8.11
CA VAL A 133 -1.52 10.04 -7.90
C VAL A 133 -2.36 8.79 -8.11
N ALA A 134 -3.14 8.40 -7.11
CA ALA A 134 -3.95 7.18 -7.12
C ALA A 134 -5.43 7.49 -6.88
N THR A 135 -6.30 6.88 -7.68
CA THR A 135 -7.76 7.03 -7.63
C THR A 135 -8.43 5.71 -7.29
N PHE A 136 -9.38 5.75 -6.35
CA PHE A 136 -10.12 4.59 -5.83
C PHE A 136 -11.50 4.46 -6.48
N ALA A 137 -12.19 3.34 -6.22
CA ALA A 137 -13.44 2.95 -6.89
C ALA A 137 -14.55 4.03 -6.89
N GLY A 138 -14.60 4.86 -5.85
CA GLY A 138 -15.58 5.94 -5.71
C GLY A 138 -15.11 7.30 -6.26
N GLY A 139 -13.95 7.35 -6.93
CA GLY A 139 -13.36 8.59 -7.45
C GLY A 139 -12.49 9.36 -6.45
N ALA A 140 -12.48 8.97 -5.18
CA ALA A 140 -11.55 9.53 -4.20
C ALA A 140 -10.11 9.40 -4.71
N THR A 141 -9.37 10.51 -4.71
CA THR A 141 -8.02 10.60 -5.27
C THR A 141 -7.05 11.08 -4.22
N LYS A 142 -5.84 10.50 -4.20
CA LYS A 142 -4.79 10.85 -3.26
C LYS A 142 -3.44 10.97 -3.96
N VAL A 143 -2.55 11.77 -3.38
CA VAL A 143 -1.12 11.71 -3.65
C VAL A 143 -0.46 10.70 -2.71
N GLY A 144 0.67 10.14 -3.11
CA GLY A 144 1.42 9.19 -2.28
C GLY A 144 2.83 8.94 -2.77
N THR A 145 3.62 8.30 -1.93
CA THR A 145 5.02 7.98 -2.23
C THR A 145 5.35 6.50 -2.06
N ALA A 146 6.31 6.02 -2.84
CA ALA A 146 6.82 4.64 -2.77
C ALA A 146 8.32 4.61 -3.10
N SER A 147 9.07 3.65 -2.55
CA SER A 147 10.44 3.39 -3.02
C SER A 147 10.40 2.77 -4.42
N GLY A 148 11.41 3.03 -5.25
CA GLY A 148 11.52 2.46 -6.60
C GLY A 148 11.21 0.95 -6.67
N PRO A 149 11.88 0.10 -5.87
CA PRO A 149 11.66 -1.35 -5.89
C PRO A 149 10.25 -1.82 -5.53
N ARG A 150 9.41 -0.96 -4.94
CA ARG A 150 8.06 -1.29 -4.44
C ARG A 150 6.98 -0.43 -5.07
N LYS A 151 7.30 0.43 -6.04
CA LYS A 151 6.35 1.44 -6.56
C LYS A 151 5.04 0.83 -7.05
N TRP A 152 5.15 -0.29 -7.77
CA TRP A 152 4.00 -1.00 -8.30
C TRP A 152 3.23 -1.74 -7.20
N ASN A 153 3.90 -2.57 -6.38
CA ASN A 153 3.25 -3.35 -5.32
C ASN A 153 2.53 -2.43 -4.33
N ARG A 154 3.10 -1.26 -4.02
CA ARG A 154 2.52 -0.27 -3.11
C ARG A 154 1.14 0.21 -3.57
N LEU A 155 0.92 0.37 -4.87
CA LEU A 155 -0.36 0.77 -5.44
C LEU A 155 -1.35 -0.40 -5.48
N ALA A 156 -0.90 -1.60 -5.84
CA ALA A 156 -1.69 -2.82 -5.81
C ALA A 156 -2.24 -3.11 -4.41
N GLU A 157 -1.36 -3.13 -3.40
CA GLU A 157 -1.68 -3.40 -2.00
C GLU A 157 -2.63 -2.35 -1.38
N GLN A 158 -2.66 -1.14 -1.93
CA GLN A 158 -3.57 -0.07 -1.48
C GLN A 158 -4.95 -0.12 -2.13
N GLY A 159 -5.14 -0.95 -3.16
CA GLY A 159 -6.39 -1.06 -3.91
C GLY A 159 -6.64 0.09 -4.86
N ALA A 160 -5.60 0.68 -5.47
CA ALA A 160 -5.78 1.70 -6.50
C ALA A 160 -6.52 1.11 -7.72
N VAL A 161 -7.43 1.89 -8.31
CA VAL A 161 -8.17 1.49 -9.53
C VAL A 161 -7.50 2.04 -10.78
N ALA A 162 -7.04 3.28 -10.67
CA ALA A 162 -6.22 3.98 -11.65
C ALA A 162 -5.12 4.73 -10.89
N ALA A 163 -3.91 4.78 -11.45
CA ALA A 163 -2.83 5.55 -10.88
C ALA A 163 -1.82 5.96 -11.96
N ARG A 164 -1.13 7.07 -11.70
CA ARG A 164 -0.05 7.61 -12.53
C ARG A 164 1.09 8.05 -11.63
N TYR A 165 2.31 7.71 -11.99
CA TYR A 165 3.49 8.33 -11.42
C TYR A 165 3.68 9.71 -12.04
N VAL A 166 4.05 10.68 -11.21
CA VAL A 166 4.17 12.09 -11.62
C VAL A 166 5.58 12.65 -11.43
N ALA A 167 6.38 12.04 -10.55
CA ALA A 167 7.79 12.41 -10.38
C ALA A 167 8.62 11.24 -9.84
N ARG A 168 9.90 11.25 -10.21
CA ARG A 168 10.95 10.36 -9.68
C ARG A 168 11.97 11.22 -8.94
N ALA A 169 11.99 11.08 -7.63
CA ALA A 169 12.88 11.79 -6.73
C ALA A 169 14.10 10.95 -6.40
N GLN A 170 15.26 11.61 -6.25
CA GLN A 170 16.52 10.95 -5.91
C GLN A 170 16.51 10.29 -4.52
N ASP A 171 15.69 10.81 -3.60
CA ASP A 171 15.61 10.35 -2.22
C ASP A 171 14.23 10.57 -1.58
N GLY A 172 14.06 9.97 -0.39
CA GLY A 172 12.84 9.99 0.41
C GLY A 172 12.55 11.33 1.08
N ARG A 173 13.52 12.25 1.14
CA ARG A 173 13.26 13.62 1.61
C ARG A 173 12.62 14.43 0.50
N VAL A 174 13.21 14.44 -0.69
CA VAL A 174 12.68 15.18 -1.84
C VAL A 174 11.25 14.74 -2.13
N VAL A 175 10.99 13.43 -2.24
CA VAL A 175 9.63 12.93 -2.55
C VAL A 175 8.57 13.37 -1.53
N ARG A 176 8.93 13.52 -0.25
CA ARG A 176 8.00 13.95 0.80
C ARG A 176 7.72 15.45 0.73
N ILE A 177 8.72 16.26 0.38
CA ILE A 177 8.52 17.68 0.10
C ILE A 177 7.55 17.84 -1.07
N LEU A 178 7.70 17.04 -2.14
CA LEU A 178 6.78 17.07 -3.27
C LEU A 178 5.36 16.59 -2.89
N GLU A 179 5.25 15.56 -2.05
CA GLU A 179 3.95 15.07 -1.54
C GLU A 179 3.23 16.14 -0.71
N ASP A 180 3.93 16.80 0.21
CA ASP A 180 3.38 17.89 1.03
C ASP A 180 3.00 19.10 0.15
N LEU A 181 3.80 19.44 -0.86
CA LEU A 181 3.52 20.52 -1.81
C LEU A 181 2.24 20.24 -2.64
N VAL A 182 2.11 19.04 -3.20
CA VAL A 182 0.91 18.64 -3.94
C VAL A 182 -0.32 18.63 -3.03
N THR A 183 -0.18 18.22 -1.78
CA THR A 183 -1.28 18.30 -0.81
C THR A 183 -1.68 19.74 -0.50
N ALA A 184 -0.72 20.64 -0.30
CA ALA A 184 -0.99 22.02 0.02
C ALA A 184 -1.66 22.79 -1.13
N ASP A 185 -1.14 22.64 -2.35
CA ASP A 185 -1.48 23.53 -3.46
C ASP A 185 -2.51 22.93 -4.44
N VAL A 186 -2.53 21.60 -4.62
CA VAL A 186 -3.55 20.90 -5.44
C VAL A 186 -4.70 20.39 -4.56
N GLY A 187 -4.49 20.26 -3.25
CA GLY A 187 -5.52 19.78 -2.32
C GLY A 187 -5.70 18.26 -2.32
N LEU A 188 -4.78 17.50 -2.91
CA LEU A 188 -4.85 16.03 -2.86
C LEU A 188 -4.52 15.53 -1.45
N THR A 189 -5.43 14.77 -0.85
CA THR A 189 -5.16 14.06 0.41
C THR A 189 -4.00 13.07 0.24
N GLN A 190 -3.30 12.75 1.33
CA GLN A 190 -2.28 11.70 1.36
C GLN A 190 -2.85 10.33 1.74
N GLN A 191 -4.09 10.30 2.27
CA GLN A 191 -4.74 9.09 2.79
C GLN A 191 -6.21 8.97 2.36
N VAL A 192 -6.61 7.74 2.05
CA VAL A 192 -8.01 7.33 1.88
C VAL A 192 -8.29 6.15 2.81
N ARG A 193 -9.37 6.26 3.61
CA ARG A 193 -9.74 5.26 4.62
C ARG A 193 -10.11 3.93 3.98
N SER A 194 -9.66 2.81 4.56
CA SER A 194 -9.95 1.47 4.04
C SER A 194 -11.44 1.16 3.97
N ALA A 195 -12.23 1.62 4.95
CA ALA A 195 -13.68 1.46 4.94
C ALA A 195 -14.33 2.15 3.73
N ALA A 196 -13.92 3.39 3.43
CA ALA A 196 -14.42 4.12 2.26
C ALA A 196 -14.02 3.45 0.94
N LYS A 197 -12.83 2.82 0.88
CA LYS A 197 -12.43 2.02 -0.29
C LYS A 197 -13.31 0.79 -0.47
N ALA A 198 -13.59 0.06 0.61
CA ALA A 198 -14.44 -1.13 0.60
C ALA A 198 -15.89 -0.80 0.23
N GLU A 199 -16.45 0.26 0.82
CA GLU A 199 -17.80 0.75 0.51
C GLU A 199 -17.93 1.16 -0.95
N ALA A 200 -16.94 1.90 -1.47
CA ALA A 200 -16.93 2.33 -2.86
C ALA A 200 -16.84 1.17 -3.87
N LEU A 201 -16.39 -0.02 -3.44
CA LEU A 201 -16.43 -1.20 -4.29
C LEU A 201 -17.85 -1.76 -4.47
N LEU A 202 -18.83 -1.38 -3.66
CA LEU A 202 -20.22 -1.81 -3.85
C LEU A 202 -20.85 -1.17 -5.09
N GLN A 203 -20.48 0.08 -5.38
CA GLN A 203 -20.96 0.86 -6.51
C GLN A 203 -19.79 1.65 -7.12
N PRO A 204 -18.86 0.98 -7.83
CA PRO A 204 -17.72 1.67 -8.42
C PRO A 204 -18.17 2.61 -9.53
N LEU A 205 -17.50 3.75 -9.67
CA LEU A 205 -17.65 4.60 -10.84
C LEU A 205 -17.17 3.87 -12.11
N PRO A 206 -17.69 4.21 -13.29
CA PRO A 206 -17.23 3.65 -14.55
C PRO A 206 -15.72 3.81 -14.76
N ALA A 207 -15.04 2.79 -15.29
CA ALA A 207 -13.59 2.78 -15.47
C ALA A 207 -13.06 4.01 -16.24
N ARG A 208 -13.75 4.42 -17.32
CA ARG A 208 -13.41 5.62 -18.09
C ARG A 208 -13.46 6.92 -17.26
N GLN A 209 -14.40 6.99 -16.31
CA GLN A 209 -14.57 8.16 -15.45
C GLN A 209 -13.46 8.19 -14.40
N LEU A 210 -13.13 7.05 -13.81
CA LEU A 210 -12.02 6.91 -12.87
C LEU A 210 -10.68 7.26 -13.51
N ASP A 211 -10.43 6.80 -14.73
CA ASP A 211 -9.22 7.15 -15.48
C ASP A 211 -9.16 8.65 -15.77
N ALA A 212 -10.26 9.26 -16.21
CA ALA A 212 -10.33 10.70 -16.46
C ALA A 212 -10.12 11.54 -15.18
N ILE A 213 -10.66 11.10 -14.03
CA ILE A 213 -10.40 11.72 -12.72
C ILE A 213 -8.91 11.66 -12.39
N ASN A 214 -8.31 10.48 -12.52
CA ASN A 214 -6.90 10.27 -12.21
C ASN A 214 -5.98 11.09 -13.15
N LEU A 215 -6.29 11.11 -14.45
CA LEU A 215 -5.53 11.86 -15.45
C LEU A 215 -5.52 13.36 -15.14
N ARG A 216 -6.67 13.95 -14.82
CA ARG A 216 -6.76 15.37 -14.43
C ARG A 216 -5.94 15.67 -13.19
N ALA A 217 -6.12 14.90 -12.11
CA ALA A 217 -5.37 15.10 -10.87
C ALA A 217 -3.85 14.93 -11.06
N ALA A 218 -3.43 13.97 -11.89
CA ALA A 218 -2.01 13.78 -12.22
C ALA A 218 -1.46 14.95 -13.05
N ALA A 219 -2.24 15.49 -14.00
CA ALA A 219 -1.85 16.65 -14.80
C ALA A 219 -1.75 17.93 -13.96
N GLU A 220 -2.67 18.14 -13.02
CA GLU A 220 -2.61 19.25 -12.04
C GLU A 220 -1.35 19.15 -11.17
N ALA A 221 -1.06 17.97 -10.64
CA ALA A 221 0.16 17.73 -9.88
C ALA A 221 1.42 18.03 -10.71
N ARG A 222 1.52 17.52 -11.95
CA ARG A 222 2.67 17.83 -12.84
C ARG A 222 2.78 19.32 -13.16
N THR A 223 1.66 20.00 -13.38
CA THR A 223 1.65 21.45 -13.66
C THR A 223 2.22 22.25 -12.49
N LEU A 224 1.92 21.84 -11.25
CA LEU A 224 2.52 22.41 -10.04
C LEU A 224 4.02 22.11 -9.97
N LEU A 225 4.41 20.85 -10.15
CA LEU A 225 5.80 20.39 -10.04
C LEU A 225 6.73 21.09 -11.05
N ALA A 226 6.27 21.29 -12.28
CA ALA A 226 7.01 22.01 -13.32
C ALA A 226 7.35 23.48 -12.95
N ARG A 227 6.71 24.03 -11.91
CA ARG A 227 6.94 25.40 -11.40
C ARG A 227 7.55 25.39 -10.00
N ALA A 228 7.76 24.23 -9.41
CA ALA A 228 8.28 24.10 -8.05
C ALA A 228 9.78 24.43 -8.03
N ALA A 229 10.18 25.29 -7.10
CA ALA A 229 11.60 25.56 -6.82
C ALA A 229 12.18 24.47 -5.90
N VAL A 230 12.12 23.21 -6.34
CA VAL A 230 12.63 22.04 -5.62
C VAL A 230 13.56 21.27 -6.56
N ASP A 231 14.79 21.02 -6.12
CA ASP A 231 15.76 20.22 -6.87
C ASP A 231 15.69 18.73 -6.50
N GLY A 232 16.35 17.88 -7.29
CA GLY A 232 16.55 16.46 -6.97
C GLY A 232 15.41 15.53 -7.38
N PHE A 233 14.59 15.94 -8.34
CA PHE A 233 13.59 15.07 -8.97
C PHE A 233 13.49 15.31 -10.48
N GLU A 234 12.91 14.33 -11.17
CA GLU A 234 12.53 14.41 -12.57
C GLU A 234 11.01 14.22 -12.69
N ASP A 235 10.38 14.97 -13.60
CA ASP A 235 8.99 14.75 -13.98
C ASP A 235 8.83 13.41 -14.69
N VAL A 236 7.74 12.71 -14.38
CA VAL A 236 7.41 11.44 -15.03
C VAL A 236 5.96 11.42 -15.49
N GLU A 237 5.74 10.87 -16.69
CA GLU A 237 4.42 10.52 -17.20
C GLU A 237 4.33 9.02 -17.44
N GLU A 238 4.17 8.27 -16.35
CA GLU A 238 4.09 6.81 -16.39
C GLU A 238 2.76 6.33 -15.79
N PRO A 239 1.91 5.64 -16.56
CA PRO A 239 0.72 5.02 -16.01
C PRO A 239 1.07 3.78 -15.19
N TRP A 240 0.39 3.58 -14.07
CA TRP A 240 0.45 2.32 -13.34
C TRP A 240 -0.51 1.30 -13.94
N VAL A 241 0.00 0.11 -14.26
CA VAL A 241 -0.80 -1.00 -14.77
C VAL A 241 -1.42 -1.76 -13.60
N ARG A 242 -2.74 -1.78 -13.54
CA ARG A 242 -3.48 -2.50 -12.51
C ARG A 242 -3.32 -4.03 -12.65
N PRO A 243 -3.17 -4.79 -11.53
CA PRO A 243 -3.12 -6.25 -11.60
C PRO A 243 -4.37 -6.84 -12.27
N ALA A 244 -4.16 -7.87 -13.10
CA ALA A 244 -5.22 -8.54 -13.85
C ALA A 244 -6.27 -9.17 -12.90
N HIS A 245 -5.83 -9.72 -11.77
CA HIS A 245 -6.70 -10.28 -10.73
C HIS A 245 -7.77 -9.28 -10.23
N ALA A 246 -7.46 -7.99 -10.24
CA ALA A 246 -8.40 -6.95 -9.81
C ALA A 246 -9.43 -6.57 -10.90
N ALA A 247 -9.35 -7.09 -12.13
CA ALA A 247 -10.24 -6.72 -13.22
C ALA A 247 -11.72 -7.01 -12.92
N ALA A 248 -12.02 -8.15 -12.31
CA ALA A 248 -13.38 -8.53 -11.93
C ALA A 248 -13.99 -7.56 -10.90
N LEU A 249 -13.16 -6.97 -10.02
CA LEU A 249 -13.59 -5.96 -9.06
C LEU A 249 -14.02 -4.64 -9.70
N TYR A 250 -13.89 -4.48 -11.02
CA TYR A 250 -14.36 -3.29 -11.74
C TYR A 250 -15.22 -3.63 -12.95
N ALA A 251 -15.51 -4.92 -13.15
CA ALA A 251 -16.54 -5.35 -14.09
C ALA A 251 -17.93 -4.97 -13.57
N GLY A 252 -18.85 -4.72 -14.50
CA GLY A 252 -20.25 -4.49 -14.17
C GLY A 252 -20.87 -5.76 -13.55
N GLY A 253 -21.61 -5.60 -12.47
CA GLY A 253 -22.26 -6.71 -11.77
C GLY A 253 -22.82 -6.27 -10.43
N ALA A 254 -23.86 -6.97 -9.96
CA ALA A 254 -24.39 -6.78 -8.62
C ALA A 254 -23.36 -7.18 -7.58
N ARG A 255 -23.24 -6.37 -6.52
CA ARG A 255 -22.28 -6.59 -5.43
C ARG A 255 -23.01 -6.45 -4.12
N HIS A 256 -22.58 -7.26 -3.16
CA HIS A 256 -23.17 -7.28 -1.83
C HIS A 256 -22.08 -6.97 -0.82
N ALA A 257 -22.42 -6.13 0.15
CA ALA A 257 -21.58 -5.98 1.33
C ALA A 257 -21.48 -7.33 2.03
N TYR A 258 -20.28 -7.63 2.53
CA TYR A 258 -20.12 -8.80 3.38
C TYR A 258 -21.00 -8.62 4.64
N PRO A 259 -21.90 -9.57 4.96
CA PRO A 259 -22.98 -9.31 5.92
C PRO A 259 -22.56 -9.40 7.39
N HIS A 260 -21.35 -9.90 7.68
CA HIS A 260 -20.89 -10.12 9.05
C HIS A 260 -19.70 -9.20 9.40
N PRO A 261 -19.65 -8.65 10.63
CA PRO A 261 -18.44 -8.00 11.15
C PRO A 261 -17.23 -8.95 11.09
N LEU A 262 -16.07 -8.47 10.65
CA LEU A 262 -14.84 -9.29 10.51
C LEU A 262 -14.00 -9.33 11.81
N ASP A 263 -14.57 -8.92 12.93
CA ASP A 263 -13.89 -8.80 14.23
C ASP A 263 -14.27 -9.92 15.22
N SER A 264 -15.12 -10.84 14.81
CA SER A 264 -15.62 -11.93 15.66
C SER A 264 -16.22 -13.07 14.83
N GLY A 265 -16.20 -14.28 15.37
CA GLY A 265 -16.93 -15.43 14.81
C GLY A 265 -16.22 -16.12 13.65
N ARG A 266 -17.00 -16.89 12.89
CA ARG A 266 -16.54 -17.73 11.78
C ARG A 266 -16.97 -17.16 10.44
N HIS A 267 -16.05 -17.20 9.48
CA HIS A 267 -16.22 -16.70 8.12
C HIS A 267 -15.79 -17.78 7.13
N GLY A 268 -16.46 -17.88 5.97
CA GLY A 268 -16.10 -18.82 4.90
C GLY A 268 -17.28 -19.16 3.99
#